data_AF-A0A1B8P0F9-F1
#
_entry.id   AF-A0A1B8P0F9-F1
#
_cell.length_a   1.000
_cell.length_b   1.000
_cell.length_c   1.000
_cell.angle_alpha   90.00
_cell.angle_beta   90.00
_cell.angle_gamma   90.00
#
_symmetry.space_group_name_H-M   'P 1'
#
loop_
_entity.id
_entity.type
_entity.pdbx_description
1 polymer ?
#
loop_
_entity_poly.entity_id
_entity_poly.type
_entity_poly.pdbx_seq_one_letter_code
_entity_poly.pdbx_strand_id
1 'polypeptide(L)'
;MQSFDYGQRSLLSRLFTPRIDRLAIAATKADHVTPEQHVRLVALLEALLVEPLKDLRFANVPVKALSLASVRATEVREVTQHGRTTPALRGTDLNGESVLTFPGEVPTRLPDADFWARQGFDFTAFRPCHASPAPCPTFAWMPPSTG
;
A
#
# COMPACT_ATOMS: atom_id res chain seq x y z
N MET A 1 19.74 3.31 3.17
CA MET A 1 19.07 3.30 4.50
C MET A 1 20.14 3.23 5.59
N GLN A 2 20.90 4.31 5.82
CA GLN A 2 22.17 4.22 6.56
C GLN A 2 22.20 5.12 7.81
N SER A 3 21.10 5.19 8.56
CA SER A 3 21.01 6.22 9.61
C SER A 3 20.15 5.86 10.83
N PHE A 4 20.24 4.67 11.43
CA PHE A 4 19.60 4.44 12.74
C PHE A 4 20.33 3.39 13.60
N ASP A 5 20.63 3.72 14.85
CA ASP A 5 21.43 2.95 15.82
C ASP A 5 20.55 2.46 17.00
N TYR A 6 20.63 1.19 17.44
CA TYR A 6 19.65 0.55 18.35
C TYR A 6 20.24 -0.36 19.46
N GLY A 7 19.60 -0.41 20.65
CA GLY A 7 20.02 -1.22 21.83
C GLY A 7 19.02 -1.29 23.00
N GLN A 8 19.28 -2.20 23.96
CA GLN A 8 18.43 -2.67 25.09
C GLN A 8 17.89 -1.60 26.07
N ARG A 9 16.77 -1.94 26.73
CA ARG A 9 15.77 -1.07 27.39
C ARG A 9 16.18 -0.61 28.80
N SER A 10 16.25 0.70 29.04
CA SER A 10 16.23 1.29 30.40
C SER A 10 15.33 2.53 30.39
N LEU A 11 14.47 2.69 31.40
CA LEU A 11 13.57 3.85 31.54
C LEU A 11 14.33 5.19 31.51
N LEU A 12 15.63 5.18 31.85
CA LEU A 12 16.51 6.34 31.86
C LEU A 12 17.09 6.69 30.47
N SER A 13 17.11 5.76 29.49
CA SER A 13 17.67 6.03 28.16
C SER A 13 16.70 6.79 27.24
N ARG A 14 15.41 6.86 27.57
CA ARG A 14 14.38 7.59 26.79
C ARG A 14 14.55 9.10 26.79
N LEU A 15 15.27 9.66 27.77
CA LEU A 15 15.50 11.11 27.86
C LEU A 15 16.74 11.57 27.07
N PHE A 16 17.62 10.66 26.66
CA PHE A 16 18.93 11.04 26.09
C PHE A 16 19.32 10.29 24.80
N THR A 17 18.55 9.31 24.32
CA THR A 17 18.80 8.68 23.00
C THR A 17 17.49 8.11 22.41
N PRO A 18 16.87 8.74 21.40
CA PRO A 18 15.66 8.21 20.78
C PRO A 18 15.97 6.88 20.07
N ARG A 19 15.39 5.77 20.57
CA ARG A 19 15.40 4.46 19.92
C ARG A 19 13.99 4.13 19.44
N ILE A 20 13.85 3.87 18.15
CA ILE A 20 12.64 3.35 17.50
C ILE A 20 12.38 1.89 17.94
N ASP A 21 11.23 1.67 18.56
CA ASP A 21 10.84 0.34 19.08
C ASP A 21 10.00 -0.49 18.09
N ARG A 22 9.49 0.13 17.02
CA ARG A 22 8.64 -0.50 15.98
C ARG A 22 8.79 0.21 14.65
N LEU A 23 8.81 -0.54 13.56
CA LEU A 23 8.86 0.00 12.20
C LEU A 23 7.61 -0.42 11.41
N ALA A 24 6.89 0.55 10.85
CA ALA A 24 5.82 0.29 9.89
C ALA A 24 6.23 0.85 8.53
N ILE A 25 6.04 0.05 7.48
CA ILE A 25 6.30 0.45 6.10
C ILE A 25 4.99 0.34 5.35
N ALA A 26 4.62 1.39 4.63
CA ALA A 26 3.33 1.46 3.95
C ALA A 26 3.50 1.61 2.44
N ALA A 27 2.83 0.74 1.68
CA ALA A 27 2.49 0.99 0.29
C ALA A 27 1.43 2.08 0.26
N THR A 28 1.80 3.24 -0.25
CA THR A 28 0.93 4.42 -0.30
C THR A 28 0.10 4.43 -1.58
N LYS A 29 -0.98 5.22 -1.59
CA LYS A 29 -1.93 5.34 -2.70
C LYS A 29 -2.60 4.01 -3.06
N ALA A 30 -2.88 3.19 -2.06
CA ALA A 30 -3.50 1.89 -2.24
C ALA A 30 -4.92 1.94 -2.85
N ASP A 31 -5.52 3.12 -2.99
CA ASP A 31 -6.76 3.33 -3.73
C ASP A 31 -6.58 3.15 -5.25
N HIS A 32 -5.35 3.07 -5.77
CA HIS A 32 -5.08 2.74 -7.18
C HIS A 32 -5.08 1.24 -7.47
N VAL A 33 -5.36 0.40 -6.47
CA VAL A 33 -5.57 -1.03 -6.67
C VAL A 33 -6.95 -1.42 -6.13
N THR A 34 -7.51 -2.51 -6.64
CA THR A 34 -8.79 -3.00 -6.14
C THR A 34 -8.61 -3.66 -4.77
N PRO A 35 -9.64 -3.69 -3.89
CA PRO A 35 -9.54 -4.18 -2.52
C PRO A 35 -8.88 -5.55 -2.37
N GLU A 36 -9.22 -6.47 -3.27
CA GLU A 36 -8.68 -7.83 -3.31
C GLU A 36 -7.17 -7.89 -3.64
N GLN A 37 -6.62 -6.85 -4.27
CA GLN A 37 -5.19 -6.75 -4.59
C GLN A 37 -4.36 -6.19 -3.43
N HIS A 38 -4.97 -5.65 -2.35
CA HIS A 38 -4.21 -5.09 -1.22
C HIS A 38 -3.31 -6.13 -0.55
N VAL A 39 -3.79 -7.37 -0.41
CA VAL A 39 -3.00 -8.46 0.17
C VAL A 39 -1.77 -8.75 -0.68
N ARG A 40 -1.92 -8.72 -2.01
CA ARG A 40 -0.80 -8.93 -2.94
C ARG A 40 0.19 -7.76 -2.91
N LEU A 41 -0.30 -6.53 -2.78
CA LEU A 41 0.54 -5.34 -2.62
C LEU A 41 1.37 -5.38 -1.33
N VAL A 42 0.79 -5.85 -0.23
CA VAL A 42 1.53 -6.08 1.01
C VAL A 42 2.60 -7.16 0.82
N ALA A 43 2.27 -8.29 0.17
CA ALA A 43 3.23 -9.36 -0.10
C ALA A 43 4.40 -8.88 -0.99
N LEU A 44 4.12 -8.07 -2.02
CA LEU A 44 5.13 -7.46 -2.88
C LEU A 44 6.07 -6.55 -2.09
N LEU A 45 5.50 -5.71 -1.23
CA LEU A 45 6.25 -4.82 -0.37
C LEU A 45 7.14 -5.61 0.59
N GLU A 46 6.61 -6.67 1.22
CA GLU A 46 7.39 -7.56 2.08
C GLU A 46 8.55 -8.23 1.31
N ALA A 47 8.31 -8.68 0.08
CA ALA A 47 9.34 -9.27 -0.78
C ALA A 47 10.47 -8.28 -1.11
N LEU A 48 10.14 -7.00 -1.38
CA LEU A 48 11.12 -5.93 -1.60
C LEU A 48 11.95 -5.61 -0.36
N LEU A 49 11.39 -5.86 0.82
CA LEU A 49 11.99 -5.52 2.10
C LEU A 49 12.83 -6.65 2.71
N VAL A 50 12.88 -7.83 2.08
CA VAL A 50 13.66 -8.98 2.59
C VAL A 50 15.14 -8.61 2.75
N GLU A 51 15.76 -8.06 1.71
CA GLU A 51 17.19 -7.71 1.73
C GLU A 51 17.47 -6.41 2.51
N PRO A 52 16.76 -5.28 2.26
CA PRO A 52 17.07 -4.01 2.93
C PRO A 52 16.87 -4.02 4.45
N LEU A 53 16.00 -4.90 4.97
CA LEU A 53 15.70 -4.97 6.40
C LEU A 53 16.36 -6.16 7.11
N LYS A 54 17.28 -6.87 6.42
CA LYS A 54 18.00 -8.00 7.00
C LYS A 54 18.69 -7.62 8.32
N ASP A 55 19.32 -6.44 8.36
CA ASP A 55 19.99 -5.89 9.55
C ASP A 55 19.03 -5.58 10.70
N LEU A 56 17.83 -5.08 10.38
CA LEU A 56 16.83 -4.70 11.39
C LEU A 56 16.16 -5.91 12.05
N ARG A 57 16.09 -7.05 11.34
CA ARG A 57 15.64 -8.32 11.93
C ARG A 57 16.57 -8.78 13.04
N PHE A 58 17.89 -8.54 12.92
CA PHE A 58 18.86 -8.86 13.98
C PHE A 58 18.73 -7.96 15.21
N ALA A 59 18.25 -6.72 15.03
CA ALA A 59 17.96 -5.80 16.14
C ALA A 59 16.63 -6.11 16.88
N ASN A 60 15.92 -7.17 16.49
CA ASN A 60 14.63 -7.60 17.06
C ASN A 60 13.53 -6.50 17.02
N VAL A 61 13.59 -5.62 16.01
CA VAL A 61 12.59 -4.58 15.80
C VAL A 61 11.44 -5.17 14.97
N PRO A 62 10.19 -5.21 15.48
CA PRO A 62 9.07 -5.71 14.70
C PRO A 62 8.79 -4.78 13.53
N VAL A 63 8.81 -5.35 12.32
CA VAL A 63 8.48 -4.65 11.06
C VAL A 63 7.08 -5.08 10.62
N LYS A 64 6.22 -4.11 10.29
CA LYS A 64 4.89 -4.36 9.72
C LYS A 64 4.75 -3.67 8.36
N ALA A 65 4.37 -4.43 7.33
CA ALA A 65 3.97 -3.89 6.05
C ALA A 65 2.47 -3.53 6.05
N LEU A 66 2.12 -2.41 5.43
CA LEU A 66 0.77 -1.87 5.35
C LEU A 66 0.47 -1.44 3.92
N SER A 67 -0.81 -1.43 3.56
CA SER A 67 -1.31 -0.88 2.30
C SER A 67 -2.38 0.16 2.63
N LEU A 68 -2.14 1.42 2.30
CA LEU A 68 -3.03 2.53 2.67
C LEU A 68 -3.06 3.65 1.63
N ALA A 69 -4.14 4.42 1.65
CA ALA A 69 -4.28 5.66 0.91
C ALA A 69 -4.64 6.78 1.89
N SER A 70 -3.79 7.81 1.97
CA SER A 70 -4.04 8.95 2.85
C SER A 70 -5.25 9.79 2.39
N VAL A 71 -5.47 9.83 1.08
CA VAL A 71 -6.63 10.45 0.43
C VAL A 71 -7.13 9.44 -0.59
N ARG A 72 -8.44 9.16 -0.58
CA ARG A 72 -9.09 8.31 -1.58
C ARG A 72 -9.48 9.18 -2.79
N ALA A 73 -8.91 8.87 -3.95
CA ALA A 73 -9.19 9.53 -5.23
C ALA A 73 -10.03 8.65 -6.18
N THR A 74 -10.23 7.37 -5.83
CA THR A 74 -10.94 6.40 -6.66
C THR A 74 -12.10 5.74 -5.91
N GLU A 75 -13.02 5.18 -6.68
CA GLU A 75 -14.10 4.33 -6.20
C GLU A 75 -14.11 2.99 -6.93
N VAL A 76 -14.35 1.92 -6.19
CA VAL A 76 -14.50 0.59 -6.79
C VAL A 76 -15.84 0.49 -7.51
N ARG A 77 -15.83 -0.06 -8.72
CA ARG A 77 -17.01 -0.39 -9.51
C ARG A 77 -16.86 -1.77 -10.10
N GLU A 78 -17.97 -2.48 -10.22
CA GLU A 78 -18.01 -3.74 -10.95
C GLU A 78 -18.45 -3.48 -12.40
N VAL A 79 -17.74 -4.07 -13.35
CA VAL A 79 -18.03 -3.96 -14.78
C VAL A 79 -18.29 -5.35 -15.32
N THR A 80 -19.46 -5.57 -15.90
CA THR A 80 -19.77 -6.81 -16.59
C THR A 80 -19.46 -6.66 -18.07
N GLN A 81 -18.45 -7.40 -18.56
CA GLN A 81 -18.15 -7.54 -19.98
C GLN A 81 -18.20 -9.02 -20.36
N HIS A 82 -18.89 -9.34 -21.46
CA HIS A 82 -18.98 -10.71 -21.98
C HIS A 82 -19.41 -11.77 -20.94
N GLY A 83 -20.30 -11.39 -20.02
CA GLY A 83 -20.79 -12.27 -18.95
C GLY A 83 -19.81 -12.47 -17.78
N ARG A 84 -18.65 -11.79 -17.76
CA ARG A 84 -17.70 -11.78 -16.65
C ARG A 84 -17.74 -10.43 -15.94
N THR A 85 -17.99 -10.46 -14.63
CA THR A 85 -17.88 -9.28 -13.77
C THR A 85 -16.45 -9.12 -13.31
N THR A 86 -15.85 -7.96 -13.59
CA THR A 86 -14.49 -7.62 -13.21
C THR A 86 -14.50 -6.31 -12.43
N PRO A 87 -13.79 -6.21 -11.29
CA PRO A 87 -13.66 -4.97 -10.56
C PRO A 87 -12.78 -3.98 -11.33
N ALA A 88 -13.21 -2.73 -11.34
CA ALA A 88 -12.56 -1.59 -11.96
C ALA A 88 -12.51 -0.43 -10.97
N LEU A 89 -11.60 0.50 -11.22
CA LEU A 89 -11.48 1.73 -10.46
C LEU A 89 -12.03 2.88 -11.28
N ARG A 90 -12.98 3.61 -10.69
CA ARG A 90 -13.48 4.85 -11.25
C ARG A 90 -12.85 6.03 -10.54
N GLY A 91 -12.46 7.06 -11.27
CA GLY A 91 -12.07 8.33 -10.68
C GLY A 91 -12.14 9.46 -11.69
N THR A 92 -11.51 10.57 -11.36
CA THR A 92 -11.37 11.72 -12.27
C THR A 92 -9.90 11.83 -12.68
N ASP A 93 -9.63 11.83 -13.98
CA ASP A 93 -8.28 11.99 -14.51
C ASP A 93 -7.75 13.42 -14.29
N LEU A 94 -6.50 13.69 -14.66
CA LEU A 94 -5.90 15.02 -14.49
C LEU A 94 -6.61 16.11 -15.33
N ASN A 95 -7.24 15.74 -16.45
CA ASN A 95 -7.99 16.64 -17.33
C ASN A 95 -9.38 16.99 -16.79
N GLY A 96 -9.86 16.27 -15.76
CA GLY A 96 -11.17 16.49 -15.16
C GLY A 96 -12.27 15.56 -15.69
N GLU A 97 -11.91 14.57 -16.50
CA GLU A 97 -12.84 13.59 -17.06
C GLU A 97 -13.02 12.39 -16.14
N SER A 98 -14.24 11.83 -16.10
CA SER A 98 -14.49 10.60 -15.35
C SER A 98 -13.96 9.42 -16.13
N VAL A 99 -12.97 8.72 -15.58
CA VAL A 99 -12.32 7.57 -16.20
C VAL A 99 -12.57 6.30 -15.39
N LEU A 100 -12.63 5.18 -16.11
CA LEU A 100 -12.76 3.84 -15.55
C LEU A 100 -11.55 3.04 -16.00
N THR A 101 -10.72 2.61 -15.04
CA THR A 101 -9.47 1.92 -15.31
C THR A 101 -9.45 0.54 -14.66
N PHE A 102 -8.79 -0.41 -15.32
CA PHE A 102 -8.49 -1.72 -14.78
C PHE A 102 -7.00 -1.73 -14.39
N PRO A 103 -6.66 -1.64 -13.09
CA PRO A 103 -5.27 -1.47 -12.66
C PRO A 103 -4.38 -2.70 -12.88
N GLY A 104 -4.94 -3.80 -13.39
CA GLY A 104 -4.25 -5.08 -13.54
C GLY A 104 -4.05 -5.81 -12.21
N GLU A 105 -3.32 -6.94 -12.28
CA GLU A 105 -3.03 -7.77 -11.11
C GLU A 105 -1.68 -7.38 -10.50
N VAL A 106 -1.63 -7.21 -9.17
CA VAL A 106 -0.39 -6.87 -8.46
C VAL A 106 0.40 -8.15 -8.17
N PRO A 107 1.63 -8.33 -8.67
CA PRO A 107 2.41 -9.53 -8.40
C PRO A 107 2.76 -9.60 -6.91
N THR A 108 2.80 -10.80 -6.34
CA THR A 108 3.12 -11.01 -4.90
C THR A 108 4.62 -11.07 -4.62
N ARG A 109 5.45 -11.10 -5.66
CA ARG A 109 6.91 -11.15 -5.61
C ARG A 109 7.49 -10.20 -6.64
N LEU A 110 8.78 -9.91 -6.55
CA LEU A 110 9.46 -9.11 -7.58
C LEU A 110 9.26 -9.78 -8.95
N PRO A 111 8.68 -9.07 -9.92
CA PRO A 111 8.52 -9.59 -11.26
C PRO A 111 9.85 -9.62 -12.02
N ASP A 112 10.03 -10.63 -12.87
CA ASP A 112 11.17 -10.77 -13.77
C ASP A 112 11.07 -9.80 -14.96
N ALA A 113 12.15 -9.67 -15.73
CA ALA A 113 12.22 -8.78 -16.90
C ALA A 113 11.07 -9.01 -17.91
N ASP A 114 10.66 -10.27 -18.09
CA ASP A 114 9.58 -10.65 -19.02
C ASP A 114 8.22 -10.06 -18.65
N PHE A 115 7.95 -9.84 -17.36
CA PHE A 115 6.70 -9.23 -16.91
C PHE A 115 6.56 -7.79 -17.43
N TRP A 116 7.65 -7.04 -17.38
CA TRP A 116 7.71 -5.64 -17.84
C TRP A 116 7.55 -5.53 -19.36
N ALA A 117 8.00 -6.53 -20.10
CA ALA A 117 7.82 -6.58 -21.56
C ALA A 117 6.37 -6.90 -21.99
N ARG A 118 5.59 -7.60 -21.15
CA ARG A 118 4.25 -8.11 -21.52
C ARG A 118 3.09 -7.30 -20.97
N GLN A 119 3.18 -6.88 -19.71
CA GLN A 119 2.04 -6.34 -18.97
C GLN A 119 2.31 -4.92 -18.49
N GLY A 120 3.48 -4.69 -17.87
CA GLY A 120 3.75 -3.44 -17.17
C GLY A 120 2.68 -3.12 -16.11
N PHE A 121 2.66 -1.87 -15.65
CA PHE A 121 1.57 -1.36 -14.82
C PHE A 121 1.06 -0.05 -15.42
N ASP A 122 -0.27 0.08 -15.50
CA ASP A 122 -0.91 1.36 -15.79
C ASP A 122 -1.26 2.04 -14.47
N PHE A 123 -0.41 3.00 -14.08
CA PHE A 123 -0.66 3.86 -12.92
C PHE A 123 -1.32 5.15 -13.38
N THR A 124 -2.61 5.07 -13.71
CA THR A 124 -3.41 6.25 -14.03
C THR A 124 -3.40 7.22 -12.84
N ALA A 125 -3.03 8.48 -13.08
CA ALA A 125 -3.06 9.53 -12.07
C ALA A 125 -4.47 10.10 -11.94
N PHE A 126 -5.01 10.09 -10.72
CA PHE A 126 -6.34 10.64 -10.43
C PHE A 126 -6.26 11.96 -9.66
N ARG A 127 -7.21 12.85 -9.92
CA ARG A 127 -7.47 14.02 -9.09
C ARG A 127 -8.13 13.55 -7.78
N PRO A 128 -7.91 14.27 -6.66
CA PRO A 128 -8.64 13.99 -5.43
C PRO A 128 -10.15 14.05 -5.68
N CYS A 129 -10.91 13.14 -5.06
CA CYS A 129 -12.36 13.23 -5.07
C CYS A 129 -12.78 14.59 -4.52
N HIS A 130 -13.72 15.25 -5.19
CA HIS A 130 -14.31 16.49 -4.66
C HIS A 130 -14.92 16.19 -3.30
N ALA A 131 -14.45 16.89 -2.26
CA ALA A 131 -15.00 16.76 -0.92
C ALA A 131 -16.46 17.23 -0.93
N SER A 132 -17.38 16.27 -0.91
CA SER A 132 -18.74 16.53 -0.42
C SER A 132 -18.65 16.88 1.07
N PRO A 133 -19.52 17.74 1.62
CA PRO A 133 -19.56 18.02 3.06
C PRO A 133 -19.84 16.78 3.94
N ALA A 134 -20.17 15.64 3.33
CA ALA A 134 -20.24 14.35 4.02
C ALA A 134 -18.84 13.83 4.39
N PRO A 135 -18.65 13.21 5.58
CA PRO A 135 -17.38 12.62 5.95
C PRO A 135 -16.93 11.61 4.89
N CYS A 136 -15.69 11.79 4.41
CA CYS A 136 -15.04 10.84 3.51
C CYS A 136 -15.11 9.46 4.17
N PRO A 137 -15.51 8.37 3.48
CA PRO A 137 -15.50 7.05 4.07
C PRO A 137 -14.05 6.67 4.36
N THR A 138 -13.61 6.94 5.58
CA THR A 138 -12.32 6.52 6.11
C THR A 138 -12.26 5.01 5.97
N PHE A 139 -11.19 4.51 5.35
CA PHE A 139 -10.90 3.08 5.33
C PHE A 139 -10.80 2.63 6.79
N ALA A 140 -11.84 1.93 7.27
CA ALA A 140 -11.89 1.47 8.64
C ALA A 140 -10.72 0.51 8.84
N TRP A 141 -9.76 0.95 9.64
CA TRP A 141 -8.73 0.08 10.20
C TRP A 141 -9.43 -1.05 10.98
N MET A 142 -9.51 -2.23 10.38
CA MET A 142 -9.82 -3.46 11.11
C MET A 142 -8.50 -4.01 11.65
N PRO A 143 -8.29 -4.01 12.97
CA PRO A 143 -7.16 -4.74 13.54
C PRO A 143 -7.33 -6.24 13.23
N PRO A 144 -6.24 -6.98 12.97
CA PRO A 144 -6.32 -8.43 12.83
C PRO A 144 -6.88 -9.02 14.14
N SER A 145 -7.84 -9.92 14.02
CA SER A 145 -8.37 -10.68 15.15
C SER A 145 -7.23 -11.44 15.83
N THR A 146 -6.99 -11.13 17.10
CA THR A 146 -6.08 -11.90 17.94
C THR A 146 -6.69 -13.30 18.13
N GLY A 147 -6.09 -14.29 17.50
CA GLY A 147 -6.25 -15.71 17.83
C GLY A 147 -5.03 -16.18 18.62
#